data_AF-A0A0C9TP96-F1
#
_entry.id   AF-A0A0C9TP96-F1
#
_cell.length_a   1.000
_cell.length_b   1.000
_cell.length_c   1.000
_cell.angle_alpha   90.00
_cell.angle_beta   90.00
_cell.angle_gamma   90.00
#
_symmetry.space_group_name_H-M   'P 1'
#
loop_
_entity.id
_entity.type
_entity.pdbx_description
1 polymer ?
#
loop_
_entity_poly.entity_id
_entity_poly.type
_entity_poly.pdbx_seq_one_letter_code
_entity_poly.pdbx_strand_id
1 'polypeptide(L)'
;MRFSIPATKSSPDGEEVHCAPHEPTTQTDPKSAMEAHFRINQDEPHAHLFSWKHPSGPMRPLSKKKVTKRIDSIAKAHPDLPDLKGHSLRIGGTLHYLLNGVPFNVVKTMGRWSSESFTLYLRHHALTVHTPTRSLSTRIQGSQRARPDSFGSSF
;
A
#
# COMPACT_ATOMS: atom_id res chain seq x y z
N MET A 1 19.37 1.41 -9.59
CA MET A 1 19.28 2.71 -10.27
C MET A 1 19.50 3.81 -9.24
N ARG A 2 20.19 4.89 -9.59
CA ARG A 2 20.51 6.02 -8.72
C ARG A 2 20.08 7.31 -9.41
N PHE A 3 19.44 8.23 -8.69
CA PHE A 3 19.05 9.54 -9.19
C PHE A 3 19.08 10.59 -8.07
N SER A 4 19.23 11.86 -8.42
CA SER A 4 19.25 12.97 -7.46
C SER A 4 17.90 13.66 -7.40
N ILE A 5 17.44 13.94 -6.18
CA ILE A 5 16.29 14.82 -5.94
C ILE A 5 16.85 16.17 -5.47
N PRO A 6 16.45 17.30 -6.09
CA PRO A 6 17.08 18.60 -5.82
C PRO A 6 16.76 19.17 -4.45
N ALA A 7 15.61 18.82 -3.86
CA ALA A 7 15.22 19.26 -2.53
C ALA A 7 14.13 18.36 -1.96
N THR A 8 14.08 18.27 -0.63
CA THR A 8 13.05 17.52 0.09
C THR A 8 12.70 18.25 1.39
N LYS A 9 11.60 17.85 2.05
CA LYS A 9 11.19 18.46 3.33
C LYS A 9 12.30 18.43 4.40
N SER A 10 13.17 17.44 4.34
CA SER A 10 14.21 17.20 5.35
C SER A 10 15.62 17.49 4.87
N SER A 11 15.81 17.76 3.57
CA SER A 11 17.10 18.11 2.98
C SER A 11 16.89 19.17 1.89
N PRO A 12 17.10 20.45 2.21
CA PRO A 12 16.98 21.55 1.24
C PRO A 12 17.97 21.44 0.08
N ASP A 13 19.18 20.93 0.34
CA ASP A 13 20.25 20.75 -0.65
C ASP A 13 20.06 19.49 -1.51
N GLY A 14 18.92 18.82 -1.34
CA GLY A 14 18.62 17.60 -2.05
C GLY A 14 19.23 16.36 -1.41
N GLU A 15 19.04 15.24 -2.08
CA GLU A 15 19.59 13.97 -1.64
C GLU A 15 19.67 13.01 -2.83
N GLU A 16 20.50 12.00 -2.65
CA GLU A 16 20.59 10.90 -3.56
C GLU A 16 19.61 9.80 -3.20
N VAL A 17 18.93 9.26 -4.21
CA VAL A 17 17.97 8.18 -4.04
C VAL A 17 18.44 6.96 -4.81
N HIS A 18 18.41 5.83 -4.12
CA HIS A 18 18.68 4.52 -4.69
C HIS A 18 17.36 3.76 -4.87
N CYS A 19 17.19 3.19 -6.05
CA CYS A 19 16.10 2.29 -6.39
C CYS A 19 16.69 0.92 -6.71
N ALA A 20 16.45 -0.05 -5.82
CA ALA A 20 16.83 -1.44 -6.02
C ALA A 20 15.73 -2.19 -6.80
N PRO A 21 16.09 -3.20 -7.60
CA PRO A 21 15.11 -4.11 -8.16
C PRO A 21 14.50 -5.01 -7.07
N HIS A 22 13.33 -5.56 -7.34
CA HIS A 22 12.78 -6.69 -6.62
C HIS A 22 13.49 -7.99 -7.01
N GLU A 23 13.69 -8.88 -6.05
CA GLU A 23 14.21 -10.23 -6.24
C GLU A 23 13.20 -11.26 -5.69
N PRO A 24 12.55 -12.07 -6.54
CA PRO A 24 12.60 -12.06 -8.01
C PRO A 24 11.92 -10.81 -8.61
N THR A 25 12.26 -10.48 -9.87
CA THR A 25 11.66 -9.34 -10.57
C THR A 25 10.15 -9.51 -10.72
N THR A 26 9.38 -8.48 -10.36
CA THR A 26 7.91 -8.48 -10.45
C THR A 26 7.41 -7.47 -11.49
N GLN A 27 6.14 -7.55 -11.88
CA GLN A 27 5.51 -6.54 -12.74
C GLN A 27 5.45 -5.14 -12.08
N THR A 28 5.58 -5.09 -10.75
CA THR A 28 5.60 -3.87 -9.94
C THR A 28 7.01 -3.43 -9.57
N ASP A 29 8.04 -3.98 -10.21
CA ASP A 29 9.44 -3.64 -9.97
C ASP A 29 9.71 -2.15 -10.20
N PRO A 30 10.17 -1.40 -9.18
CA PRO A 30 10.29 0.05 -9.27
C PRO A 30 11.41 0.49 -10.22
N LYS A 31 12.48 -0.32 -10.37
CA LYS A 31 13.56 -0.05 -11.31
C LYS A 31 13.05 -0.14 -12.75
N SER A 32 12.38 -1.24 -13.08
CA SER A 32 11.79 -1.48 -14.40
C SER A 32 10.72 -0.45 -14.74
N ALA A 33 9.89 -0.06 -13.77
CA ALA A 33 8.89 0.98 -13.93
C ALA A 33 9.51 2.34 -14.27
N MET A 34 10.61 2.71 -13.61
CA MET A 34 11.31 3.96 -13.90
C MET A 34 12.02 3.93 -15.26
N GLU A 35 12.69 2.84 -15.59
CA GLU A 35 13.33 2.67 -16.90
C GLU A 35 12.30 2.75 -18.04
N ALA A 36 11.12 2.17 -17.84
CA ALA A 36 10.00 2.32 -18.76
C ALA A 36 9.50 3.78 -18.83
N HIS A 37 9.41 4.47 -17.69
CA HIS A 37 9.01 5.87 -17.64
C HIS A 37 9.94 6.77 -18.47
N PHE A 38 11.25 6.67 -18.29
CA PHE A 38 12.24 7.44 -19.06
C PHE A 38 12.20 7.11 -20.55
N ARG A 39 12.08 5.82 -20.90
CA ARG A 39 11.97 5.38 -22.30
C ARG A 39 10.74 5.96 -23.01
N ILE A 40 9.58 5.95 -22.34
CA ILE A 40 8.32 6.41 -22.94
C ILE A 40 8.28 7.93 -23.05
N ASN A 41 8.71 8.62 -21.98
CA ASN A 41 8.54 10.07 -21.87
C ASN A 41 9.71 10.87 -22.45
N GLN A 42 10.79 10.19 -22.84
CA GLN A 42 12.06 10.78 -23.28
C GLN A 42 12.71 11.61 -22.18
N ASP A 43 13.95 11.27 -21.86
CA ASP A 43 14.73 11.93 -20.83
C ASP A 43 15.23 13.28 -21.36
N GLU A 44 14.43 14.33 -21.16
CA GLU A 44 14.80 15.69 -21.53
C GLU A 44 15.70 16.29 -20.44
N PRO A 45 16.88 16.86 -20.81
CA PRO A 45 17.74 17.54 -19.86
C PRO A 45 16.95 18.59 -19.06
N HIS A 46 17.08 18.55 -17.73
CA HIS A 46 16.40 19.44 -16.78
C HIS A 46 14.87 19.26 -16.64
N ALA A 47 14.26 18.25 -17.27
CA ALA A 47 12.87 17.92 -16.97
C ALA A 47 12.72 17.39 -15.54
N HIS A 48 11.54 17.60 -14.94
CA HIS A 48 11.26 16.99 -13.64
C HIS A 48 11.27 15.46 -13.78
N LEU A 49 11.79 14.76 -12.76
CA LEU A 49 11.99 13.29 -12.73
C LEU A 49 10.76 12.47 -13.16
N PHE A 50 9.55 12.95 -12.86
CA PHE A 50 8.29 12.30 -13.22
C PHE A 50 7.50 13.08 -14.27
N SER A 51 8.19 13.75 -15.19
CA SER A 51 7.52 14.44 -16.30
C SER A 51 6.97 13.43 -17.29
N TRP A 52 5.81 13.72 -17.86
CA TRP A 52 5.17 12.80 -18.80
C TRP A 52 4.57 13.52 -20.01
N LYS A 53 4.51 12.80 -21.13
CA LYS A 53 3.99 13.31 -22.40
C LYS A 53 2.47 13.43 -22.31
N HIS A 54 1.98 14.67 -22.25
CA HIS A 54 0.55 14.92 -22.21
C HIS A 54 -0.06 14.74 -23.61
N PRO A 55 -1.19 14.04 -23.78
CA PRO A 55 -1.81 13.82 -25.10
C PRO A 55 -2.14 15.10 -25.86
N SER A 56 -2.35 16.21 -25.13
CA SER A 56 -2.77 17.49 -25.69
C SER A 56 -1.69 18.58 -25.67
N GLY A 57 -0.39 18.23 -25.61
CA GLY A 57 0.68 19.23 -25.73
C GLY A 57 1.98 18.87 -24.99
N PRO A 58 2.68 19.87 -24.43
CA PRO A 58 4.05 19.67 -23.94
C PRO A 58 4.11 18.73 -22.73
N MET A 59 5.33 18.27 -22.43
CA MET A 59 5.68 17.54 -21.22
C MET A 59 5.19 18.27 -19.98
N ARG A 60 4.65 17.53 -19.01
CA ARG A 60 4.17 18.11 -17.74
C ARG A 60 4.70 17.33 -16.54
N PRO A 61 5.11 18.00 -15.45
CA PRO A 61 5.43 17.34 -14.21
C PRO A 61 4.20 16.59 -13.67
N LEU A 62 4.39 15.34 -13.23
CA LEU A 62 3.33 14.59 -12.59
C LEU A 62 3.00 15.20 -11.22
N SER A 63 1.76 15.67 -11.05
CA SER A 63 1.30 16.26 -9.80
C SER A 63 0.51 15.27 -8.96
N LYS A 64 0.50 15.48 -7.63
CA LYS A 64 -0.33 14.72 -6.68
C LYS A 64 -1.79 14.63 -7.14
N LYS A 65 -2.37 15.74 -7.58
CA LYS A 65 -3.77 15.81 -8.05
C LYS A 65 -4.02 14.86 -9.23
N LYS A 66 -3.08 14.77 -10.18
CA LYS A 66 -3.20 13.90 -11.35
C LYS A 66 -3.05 12.42 -10.97
N VAL A 67 -2.10 12.10 -10.09
CA VAL A 67 -1.92 10.75 -9.56
C VAL A 67 -3.17 10.29 -8.81
N THR A 68 -3.66 11.09 -7.85
CA THR A 68 -4.85 10.75 -7.08
C THR A 68 -6.07 10.58 -7.98
N LYS A 69 -6.31 11.49 -8.93
CA LYS A 69 -7.41 11.35 -9.88
C LYS A 69 -7.33 10.05 -10.69
N ARG A 70 -6.13 9.63 -11.08
CA ARG A 70 -5.93 8.38 -11.83
C ARG A 70 -6.22 7.16 -10.94
N ILE A 71 -5.73 7.16 -9.71
CA ILE A 71 -5.97 6.08 -8.74
C ILE A 71 -7.46 5.98 -8.42
N ASP A 72 -8.13 7.10 -8.15
CA ASP A 72 -9.57 7.14 -7.89
C ASP A 72 -10.36 6.58 -9.07
N SER A 73 -9.94 6.91 -10.31
CA SER A 73 -10.58 6.38 -11.52
C SER A 73 -10.40 4.88 -11.67
N ILE A 74 -9.25 4.33 -11.28
CA ILE A 74 -8.99 2.89 -11.31
C ILE A 74 -9.82 2.21 -10.22
N ALA A 75 -9.78 2.69 -8.97
CA ALA A 75 -10.55 2.14 -7.87
C ALA A 75 -12.07 2.11 -8.18
N LYS A 76 -12.62 3.17 -8.79
CA LYS A 76 -14.02 3.21 -9.21
C LYS A 76 -14.38 2.21 -10.32
N ALA A 77 -13.42 1.82 -11.15
CA ALA A 77 -13.62 0.85 -12.22
C ALA A 77 -13.56 -0.60 -11.73
N HIS A 78 -13.08 -0.84 -10.51
CA HIS A 78 -12.88 -2.15 -9.91
C HIS A 78 -13.68 -2.25 -8.59
N PRO A 79 -14.92 -2.77 -8.62
CA PRO A 79 -15.82 -2.81 -7.47
C PRO A 79 -15.27 -3.59 -6.25
N ASP A 80 -14.30 -4.45 -6.48
CA ASP A 80 -13.58 -5.26 -5.50
C ASP A 80 -12.46 -4.48 -4.76
N LEU A 81 -12.06 -3.31 -5.27
CA LEU A 81 -11.04 -2.48 -4.64
C LEU A 81 -11.65 -1.53 -3.59
N PRO A 82 -11.06 -1.43 -2.39
CA PRO A 82 -11.47 -0.43 -1.41
C PRO A 82 -11.09 0.99 -1.88
N ASP A 83 -11.71 2.00 -1.29
CA ASP A 83 -11.39 3.41 -1.56
C ASP A 83 -9.92 3.72 -1.17
N LEU A 84 -9.05 3.87 -2.18
CA LEU A 84 -7.62 4.08 -2.00
C LEU A 84 -7.30 5.56 -1.72
N LYS A 85 -7.11 5.92 -0.45
CA LYS A 85 -6.65 7.27 -0.07
C LYS A 85 -5.13 7.42 -0.23
N GLY A 86 -4.67 8.63 -0.53
CA GLY A 86 -3.22 8.88 -0.72
C GLY A 86 -2.34 8.48 0.48
N HIS A 87 -2.85 8.56 1.71
CA HIS A 87 -2.12 8.09 2.90
C HIS A 87 -2.01 6.56 2.96
N SER A 88 -3.05 5.83 2.51
CA SER A 88 -3.05 4.36 2.51
C SER A 88 -2.01 3.80 1.54
N LEU A 89 -1.66 4.51 0.47
CA LEU A 89 -0.62 4.09 -0.47
C LEU A 89 0.76 3.99 0.17
N ARG A 90 1.13 4.96 1.03
CA ARG A 90 2.45 4.99 1.68
C ARG A 90 2.59 3.87 2.70
N ILE A 91 1.58 3.69 3.55
CA ILE A 91 1.59 2.62 4.56
C ILE A 91 1.39 1.24 3.91
N GLY A 92 0.54 1.14 2.89
CA GLY A 92 0.32 -0.09 2.13
C GLY A 92 1.58 -0.56 1.40
N GLY A 93 2.34 0.36 0.78
CA GLY A 93 3.63 0.02 0.18
C GLY A 93 4.66 -0.47 1.20
N THR A 94 4.70 0.15 2.38
CA THR A 94 5.56 -0.31 3.49
C THR A 94 5.20 -1.73 3.91
N LEU A 95 3.90 -1.98 4.16
CA LEU A 95 3.41 -3.29 4.55
C LEU A 95 3.70 -4.33 3.46
N HIS A 96 3.52 -3.97 2.19
CA HIS A 96 3.87 -4.83 1.05
C HIS A 96 5.33 -5.27 1.10
N TYR A 97 6.29 -4.35 1.27
CA TYR A 97 7.70 -4.70 1.35
C TYR A 97 8.03 -5.61 2.55
N LEU A 98 7.45 -5.33 3.71
CA LEU A 98 7.67 -6.14 4.92
C LEU A 98 7.10 -7.56 4.76
N LEU A 99 5.90 -7.70 4.17
CA LEU A 99 5.30 -9.00 3.89
C LEU A 99 6.09 -9.81 2.85
N ASN A 100 6.86 -9.14 1.98
CA ASN A 100 7.78 -9.77 1.05
C ASN A 100 9.18 -10.01 1.66
N GLY A 101 9.33 -9.88 2.98
CA GLY A 101 10.57 -10.22 3.70
C GLY A 101 11.68 -9.17 3.61
N VAL A 102 11.39 -7.97 3.11
CA VAL A 102 12.39 -6.88 3.10
C VAL A 102 12.69 -6.46 4.54
N PRO A 103 13.97 -6.42 4.95
CA PRO A 103 14.34 -6.08 6.33
C PRO A 103 13.85 -4.70 6.76
N PHE A 104 13.48 -4.59 8.03
CA PHE A 104 12.87 -3.38 8.60
C PHE A 104 13.71 -2.12 8.41
N ASN A 105 15.03 -2.23 8.60
CA ASN A 105 15.99 -1.14 8.39
C ASN A 105 16.05 -0.71 6.91
N VAL A 106 15.89 -1.65 5.98
CA VAL A 106 15.84 -1.35 4.53
C VAL A 106 14.55 -0.61 4.20
N VAL A 107 13.40 -1.07 4.69
CA VAL A 107 12.11 -0.39 4.49
C VAL A 107 12.11 1.00 5.14
N LYS A 108 12.77 1.16 6.30
CA LYS A 108 12.99 2.47 6.94
C LYS A 108 13.72 3.44 6.02
N THR A 109 14.81 2.97 5.41
CA THR A 109 15.61 3.74 4.46
C THR A 109 14.80 4.10 3.22
N MET A 110 14.06 3.14 2.64
CA MET A 110 13.16 3.39 1.50
C MET A 110 12.06 4.42 1.83
N GLY A 111 11.48 4.32 3.02
CA GLY A 111 10.45 5.25 3.53
C GLY A 111 10.99 6.61 3.93
N ARG A 112 12.33 6.77 3.97
CA ARG A 112 13.04 7.98 4.41
C ARG A 112 12.61 8.44 5.80
N TRP A 113 12.40 7.48 6.70
CA TRP A 113 12.06 7.77 8.08
C TRP A 113 13.31 7.99 8.91
N SER A 114 13.42 9.17 9.53
CA SER A 114 14.52 9.47 10.45
C SER A 114 14.35 8.80 11.81
N SER A 115 13.12 8.67 12.31
CA SER A 115 12.81 8.08 13.61
C SER A 115 12.12 6.72 13.51
N GLU A 116 12.08 6.00 14.64
CA GLU A 116 11.38 4.72 14.80
C GLU A 116 9.86 4.87 14.91
N SER A 117 9.30 6.08 14.76
CA SER A 117 7.85 6.31 14.94
C SER A 117 6.99 5.52 13.96
N PHE A 118 7.52 5.14 12.80
CA PHE A 118 6.81 4.32 11.83
C PHE A 118 6.53 2.88 12.33
N THR A 119 7.30 2.38 13.31
CA THR A 119 7.04 1.08 13.97
C THR A 119 5.64 1.03 14.59
N LEU A 120 5.16 2.16 15.13
CA LEU A 120 3.86 2.27 15.79
C LEU A 120 2.72 2.06 14.79
N TYR A 121 2.85 2.63 13.58
CA TYR A 121 1.87 2.44 12.51
C TYR A 121 1.77 0.98 12.07
N LEU A 122 2.90 0.28 12.01
CA LEU A 122 2.93 -1.13 11.61
C LEU A 122 2.33 -2.06 12.65
N ARG A 123 2.55 -1.80 13.96
CA ARG A 123 1.91 -2.56 15.05
C ARG A 123 0.38 -2.47 14.97
N HIS A 124 -0.15 -1.29 14.71
CA HIS A 124 -1.60 -1.10 14.58
C HIS A 124 -2.18 -1.85 13.37
N HIS A 125 -1.47 -1.87 12.24
CA HIS A 125 -1.90 -2.61 11.04
C HIS A 125 -1.72 -4.13 11.17
N ALA A 126 -0.65 -4.62 11.79
CA ALA A 126 -0.47 -6.05 12.07
C ALA A 126 -1.60 -6.60 12.95
N LEU A 127 -1.99 -5.84 13.98
CA LEU A 127 -3.16 -6.17 14.81
C LEU A 127 -4.47 -6.19 14.01
N THR A 128 -4.62 -5.31 13.01
CA THR A 128 -5.82 -5.25 12.15
C THR A 128 -5.90 -6.44 11.19
N VAL A 129 -4.76 -6.85 10.60
CA VAL A 129 -4.69 -8.00 9.68
C VAL A 129 -4.85 -9.34 10.40
N HIS A 130 -4.49 -9.42 11.68
CA HIS A 130 -4.57 -10.65 12.46
C HIS A 130 -5.86 -10.81 13.28
N THR A 131 -6.82 -9.87 13.20
CA THR A 131 -8.16 -10.08 13.75
C THR A 131 -8.92 -11.04 12.83
N PRO A 132 -9.19 -12.30 13.23
CA PRO A 132 -10.08 -13.15 12.46
C PRO A 132 -11.46 -12.52 12.53
N THR A 133 -12.11 -12.35 11.38
CA THR A 133 -13.55 -12.01 11.31
C THR A 133 -14.33 -13.09 12.05
N ARG A 134 -14.55 -12.88 13.34
CA ARG A 134 -15.36 -13.75 14.19
C ARG A 134 -16.80 -13.28 14.05
N SER A 135 -17.56 -13.91 13.15
CA SER A 135 -18.89 -14.46 13.47
C SER A 135 -19.56 -15.04 12.23
N LEU A 136 -19.90 -16.32 12.30
CA LEU A 136 -21.29 -16.74 12.13
C LEU A 136 -21.57 -17.71 13.27
N SER A 137 -22.38 -17.24 14.22
CA SER A 137 -22.93 -18.05 15.30
C SER A 137 -23.81 -19.12 14.68
N THR A 138 -23.35 -20.38 14.67
CA THR A 138 -24.18 -21.52 14.28
C THR A 138 -25.14 -21.80 15.43
N ARG A 139 -26.37 -21.29 15.31
CA ARG A 139 -27.49 -21.64 16.19
C ARG A 139 -27.85 -23.11 15.93
N ILE A 140 -27.37 -24.00 16.79
CA ILE A 140 -27.87 -25.38 16.84
C ILE A 140 -29.30 -25.32 17.39
N GLN A 141 -30.29 -25.55 16.52
CA GLN A 141 -31.65 -25.92 16.93
C GLN A 141 -31.62 -27.39 17.38
N GLY A 142 -31.79 -27.61 18.68
CA GLY A 142 -32.00 -28.94 19.24
C GLY A 142 -33.32 -29.52 18.75
N SER A 143 -33.22 -30.62 18.01
CA SER A 143 -34.35 -31.45 17.59
C SER A 143 -34.88 -32.25 18.79
N GLN A 144 -36.20 -32.19 18.98
CA GLN A 144 -36.93 -32.92 20.00
C GLN A 144 -36.88 -34.44 19.77
N ARG A 145 -36.74 -35.22 20.84
CA ARG A 145 -37.35 -36.56 20.96
C ARG A 145 -37.84 -36.81 22.39
N ALA A 146 -39.08 -37.27 22.44
CA ALA A 146 -39.96 -37.41 23.60
C ALA A 146 -39.49 -38.37 24.69
N ARG A 147 -40.01 -38.18 25.92
CA ARG A 147 -40.70 -39.22 26.73
C ARG A 147 -41.68 -38.58 27.75
N PRO A 148 -42.75 -39.28 28.15
CA PRO A 148 -43.81 -38.75 29.01
C PRO A 148 -43.65 -39.12 30.50
N ASP A 149 -44.59 -38.62 31.30
CA ASP A 149 -45.07 -39.07 32.62
C ASP A 149 -44.52 -38.38 33.90
N SER A 150 -45.31 -37.39 34.34
CA SER A 150 -45.97 -37.26 35.65
C SER A 150 -45.47 -38.05 36.87
N PHE A 151 -45.18 -37.33 37.98
CA PHE A 151 -45.79 -37.42 39.34
C PHE A 151 -44.81 -37.14 40.50
N GLY A 152 -45.28 -36.33 41.47
CA GLY A 152 -44.84 -36.27 42.88
C GLY A 152 -43.53 -35.50 43.16
N SER A 153 -43.32 -34.78 44.27
CA SER A 153 -44.00 -34.74 45.57
C SER A 153 -43.53 -33.49 46.33
N SER A 154 -44.35 -33.09 47.31
CA SER A 154 -44.15 -32.05 48.33
C SER A 154 -42.74 -31.97 48.95
N PHE A 155 -42.23 -30.76 49.18
CA PHE A 155 -42.26 -30.01 50.46
C PHE A 155 -41.83 -28.56 50.20
#